data_AF-A0ABC8WAW1-F1
#
_entry.id   AF-A0ABC8WAW1-F1
#
_cell.length_a   1.000
_cell.length_b   1.000
_cell.length_c   1.000
_cell.angle_alpha   90.00
_cell.angle_beta   90.00
_cell.angle_gamma   90.00
#
_symmetry.space_group_name_H-M   'P 1'
#
loop_
_entity.id
_entity.type
_entity.pdbx_description
1 polymer ?
#
loop_
_entity_poly.entity_id
_entity_poly.type
_entity_poly.pdbx_seq_one_letter_code
_entity_poly.pdbx_strand_id
1 'polypeptide(L)'
;MAENCFGEPVTNETLEKMGLPETRENRAQVAMSVMYDDDRKGQATRLNNRERSEMTENCFGEPVTNETLEKMGLPQTRENRARVAMSVMYDDDRKGQATRYVQNLKQLYGNGASTLCLLYNATGNGITYRARKDWWNGSLYGPSNNNYPPVIFNGQWAAFLHVHDQGAATGSVGAVVYQGTNETGSPPDLLVAWSTPWSQVYSNTAYCQIGDTDFWAGHWDEIEQKLGSTGYSWNSTAQRHVIDVQTERGTSPTFTAVIRLITSSVE
;
A
#
# COMPACT_ATOMS: atom_id res chain seq x y z
N MET A 1 -42.74 -15.42 20.62
CA MET A 1 -42.14 -14.71 19.47
C MET A 1 -40.63 -14.84 19.60
N ALA A 2 -40.02 -15.69 18.77
CA ALA A 2 -38.58 -15.74 18.53
C ALA A 2 -38.37 -16.59 17.26
N GLU A 3 -38.48 -15.98 16.09
CA GLU A 3 -37.98 -16.53 14.83
C GLU A 3 -36.60 -15.94 14.58
N ASN A 4 -35.56 -16.68 14.95
CA ASN A 4 -34.24 -16.56 14.34
C ASN A 4 -34.02 -17.85 13.55
N CYS A 5 -34.47 -17.87 12.30
CA CYS A 5 -34.07 -18.88 11.31
C CYS A 5 -33.27 -18.15 10.24
N PHE A 6 -31.94 -18.14 10.39
CA PHE A 6 -31.03 -17.71 9.33
C PHE A 6 -30.97 -18.84 8.28
N GLY A 7 -31.21 -18.48 7.02
CA GLY A 7 -31.15 -19.37 5.85
C GLY A 7 -32.49 -19.46 5.11
N GLU A 8 -32.48 -19.33 3.78
CA GLU A 8 -33.67 -19.60 2.97
C GLU A 8 -34.14 -21.06 3.18
N PRO A 9 -35.46 -21.32 3.30
CA PRO A 9 -35.95 -22.67 3.49
C PRO A 9 -35.62 -23.55 2.27
N VAL A 10 -35.00 -24.72 2.49
CA VAL A 10 -34.74 -25.71 1.42
C VAL A 10 -36.07 -26.13 0.81
N THR A 11 -36.30 -25.76 -0.45
CA THR A 11 -37.56 -26.04 -1.16
C THR A 11 -37.52 -27.40 -1.85
N ASN A 12 -38.70 -27.92 -2.21
CA ASN A 12 -38.80 -29.15 -3.02
C ASN A 12 -38.11 -29.01 -4.38
N GLU A 13 -38.09 -27.80 -4.93
CA GLU A 13 -37.39 -27.49 -6.18
C GLU A 13 -35.87 -27.68 -6.04
N THR A 14 -35.29 -27.41 -4.86
CA THR A 14 -33.86 -27.64 -4.60
C THR A 14 -33.52 -29.13 -4.60
N LEU A 15 -34.36 -29.98 -4.03
CA LEU A 15 -34.14 -31.44 -3.97
C LEU A 15 -34.31 -32.08 -5.35
N GLU A 16 -35.30 -31.64 -6.12
CA GLU A 16 -35.52 -32.10 -7.50
C GLU A 16 -34.35 -31.76 -8.41
N LYS A 17 -33.80 -30.53 -8.31
CA LYS A 17 -32.59 -30.13 -9.07
C LYS A 17 -31.35 -30.96 -8.73
N MET A 18 -31.29 -31.52 -7.52
CA MET A 18 -30.21 -32.40 -7.05
C MET A 18 -30.48 -33.90 -7.29
N GLY A 19 -31.65 -34.25 -7.85
CA GLY A 19 -32.03 -35.65 -8.11
C GLY A 19 -32.23 -36.50 -6.85
N LEU A 20 -32.52 -35.87 -5.71
CA LEU A 20 -32.67 -36.56 -4.43
C LEU A 20 -34.15 -36.80 -4.08
N PRO A 21 -34.54 -37.99 -3.59
CA PRO A 21 -35.91 -38.25 -3.18
C PRO A 21 -36.28 -37.41 -1.95
N GLU A 22 -37.54 -36.98 -1.87
CA GLU A 22 -38.08 -36.10 -0.83
C GLU A 22 -38.22 -36.82 0.52
N THR A 23 -37.10 -37.06 1.18
CA THR A 23 -37.04 -37.67 2.51
C THR A 23 -36.62 -36.63 3.55
N ARG A 24 -37.05 -36.85 4.80
CA ARG A 24 -36.64 -36.01 5.95
C ARG A 24 -35.12 -35.97 6.11
N GLU A 25 -34.45 -37.07 5.79
CA GLU A 25 -32.99 -37.20 5.87
C GLU A 25 -32.27 -36.42 4.76
N ASN A 26 -32.74 -36.52 3.52
CA ASN A 26 -32.16 -35.76 2.40
C ASN A 26 -32.36 -34.25 2.57
N ARG A 27 -33.52 -33.82 3.08
CA ARG A 27 -33.76 -32.41 3.45
C ARG A 27 -32.78 -31.92 4.50
N ALA A 28 -32.50 -32.71 5.53
CA ALA A 28 -31.56 -32.36 6.59
C ALA A 28 -30.11 -32.29 6.07
N GLN A 29 -29.71 -33.20 5.18
CA GLN A 29 -28.37 -33.20 4.58
C GLN A 29 -28.15 -31.99 3.67
N VAL A 30 -29.12 -31.63 2.82
CA VAL A 30 -29.04 -30.44 1.97
C VAL A 30 -29.08 -29.16 2.79
N ALA A 31 -29.92 -29.08 3.83
CA ALA A 31 -29.94 -27.94 4.73
C ALA A 31 -28.59 -27.76 5.44
N MET A 32 -27.98 -28.84 5.93
CA MET A 32 -26.62 -28.77 6.49
C MET A 32 -25.60 -28.33 5.44
N SER A 33 -25.60 -28.87 4.21
CA SER A 33 -24.62 -28.49 3.18
C SER A 33 -24.75 -27.02 2.78
N VAL A 34 -25.98 -26.51 2.68
CA VAL A 34 -26.25 -25.09 2.38
C VAL A 34 -25.77 -24.20 3.54
N MET A 35 -26.03 -24.58 4.80
CA MET A 35 -25.50 -23.86 5.96
C MET A 35 -23.95 -23.88 5.99
N TYR A 36 -23.32 -25.02 5.69
CA TYR A 36 -21.86 -25.13 5.59
C TYR A 36 -21.29 -24.29 4.43
N ASP A 37 -22.03 -24.14 3.32
CA ASP A 37 -21.61 -23.31 2.19
C ASP A 37 -21.80 -21.81 2.46
N ASP A 38 -22.87 -21.41 3.14
CA ASP A 38 -23.08 -20.02 3.58
C ASP A 38 -22.08 -19.62 4.67
N ASP A 39 -21.76 -20.53 5.61
CA ASP A 39 -20.68 -20.31 6.57
C ASP A 39 -19.31 -20.24 5.88
N ARG A 40 -19.04 -21.07 4.86
CA ARG A 40 -17.80 -20.98 4.07
C ARG A 40 -17.71 -19.72 3.23
N LYS A 41 -18.80 -19.26 2.61
CA LYS A 41 -18.85 -17.98 1.89
C LYS A 41 -18.71 -16.81 2.85
N GLY A 42 -19.41 -16.84 3.98
CA GLY A 42 -19.29 -15.85 5.05
C GLY A 42 -17.87 -15.77 5.63
N GLN A 43 -17.22 -16.92 5.85
CA GLN A 43 -15.82 -17.00 6.26
C GLN A 43 -14.87 -16.54 5.15
N ALA A 44 -15.06 -16.92 3.90
CA ALA A 44 -14.23 -16.48 2.77
C ALA A 44 -14.38 -14.97 2.51
N THR A 45 -15.57 -14.39 2.64
CA THR A 45 -15.79 -12.95 2.54
C THR A 45 -15.19 -12.21 3.74
N ARG A 46 -15.30 -12.75 4.96
CA ARG A 46 -14.65 -12.20 6.16
C ARG A 46 -13.13 -12.30 6.10
N LEU A 47 -12.58 -13.40 5.58
CA LEU A 47 -11.16 -13.59 5.32
C LEU A 47 -10.69 -12.63 4.24
N ASN A 48 -11.38 -12.53 3.11
CA ASN A 48 -11.07 -11.54 2.06
C ASN A 48 -11.16 -10.09 2.56
N ASN A 49 -12.11 -9.77 3.44
CA ASN A 49 -12.21 -8.42 4.01
C ASN A 49 -11.17 -8.17 5.09
N ARG A 50 -10.79 -9.19 5.86
CA ARG A 50 -9.71 -9.11 6.84
C ARG A 50 -8.35 -9.02 6.16
N GLU A 51 -8.07 -9.85 5.16
CA GLU A 51 -6.86 -9.77 4.33
C GLU A 51 -6.81 -8.44 3.60
N ARG A 52 -7.92 -7.97 3.01
CA ARG A 52 -7.98 -6.66 2.36
C ARG A 52 -7.81 -5.51 3.37
N SER A 53 -8.39 -5.62 4.57
CA SER A 53 -8.22 -4.67 5.68
C SER A 53 -6.76 -4.65 6.14
N GLU A 54 -6.17 -5.80 6.45
CA GLU A 54 -4.75 -5.99 6.84
C GLU A 54 -3.79 -5.52 5.73
N MET A 55 -4.17 -5.67 4.45
CA MET A 55 -3.43 -5.15 3.30
C MET A 55 -3.54 -3.63 3.10
N THR A 56 -4.54 -2.96 3.70
CA THR A 56 -4.81 -1.53 3.49
C THR A 56 -4.91 -0.69 4.77
N GLU A 57 -4.61 -1.21 5.96
CA GLU A 57 -4.75 -0.45 7.23
C GLU A 57 -3.96 0.87 7.22
N ASN A 58 -2.92 0.94 6.39
CA ASN A 58 -2.05 2.08 6.24
C ASN A 58 -2.05 2.68 4.82
N CYS A 59 -3.10 2.40 4.04
CA CYS A 59 -3.38 3.00 2.72
C CYS A 59 -4.67 3.82 2.77
N PHE A 60 -4.62 5.06 2.29
CA PHE A 60 -5.67 6.07 2.43
C PHE A 60 -6.13 6.61 1.08
N GLY A 61 -7.45 6.76 0.95
CA GLY A 61 -8.13 7.18 -0.26
C GLY A 61 -8.68 6.02 -1.09
N GLU A 62 -9.76 6.31 -1.82
CA GLU A 62 -10.39 5.34 -2.72
C GLU A 62 -9.52 5.11 -3.96
N PRO A 63 -9.23 3.85 -4.33
CA PRO A 63 -8.51 3.54 -5.56
C PRO A 63 -9.17 4.14 -6.81
N VAL A 64 -8.36 4.69 -7.71
CA VAL A 64 -8.77 5.10 -9.05
C VAL A 64 -8.67 3.88 -9.98
N THR A 65 -9.84 3.36 -10.38
CA THR A 65 -10.00 2.11 -11.15
C THR A 65 -10.63 2.36 -12.52
N ASN A 66 -10.88 1.30 -13.28
CA ASN A 66 -11.67 1.39 -14.53
C ASN A 66 -13.11 1.85 -14.29
N GLU A 67 -13.70 1.49 -13.14
CA GLU A 67 -15.03 1.95 -12.76
C GLU A 67 -15.04 3.47 -12.52
N THR A 68 -13.97 4.01 -11.91
CA THR A 68 -13.79 5.46 -11.78
C THR A 68 -13.80 6.14 -13.15
N LEU A 69 -13.06 5.59 -14.12
CA LEU A 69 -13.00 6.15 -15.47
C LEU A 69 -14.33 6.04 -16.22
N GLU A 70 -15.04 4.93 -16.07
CA GLU A 70 -16.36 4.72 -16.67
C GLU A 70 -17.37 5.77 -16.18
N LYS A 71 -17.41 6.01 -14.86
CA LYS A 71 -18.26 7.07 -14.27
C LYS A 71 -17.90 8.47 -14.77
N MET A 72 -16.65 8.69 -15.17
CA MET A 72 -16.16 9.94 -15.75
C MET A 72 -16.31 10.01 -17.28
N GLY A 73 -16.79 8.95 -17.95
CA GLY A 73 -16.87 8.89 -19.41
C GLY A 73 -15.50 8.86 -20.10
N LEU A 74 -14.46 8.39 -19.41
CA LEU A 74 -13.09 8.33 -19.93
C LEU A 74 -12.75 6.91 -20.44
N PRO A 75 -11.91 6.78 -21.50
CA PRO A 75 -11.39 5.49 -21.93
C PRO A 75 -10.65 4.77 -20.79
N GLN A 76 -10.88 3.48 -20.62
CA GLN A 76 -10.33 2.66 -19.53
C GLN A 76 -8.85 2.28 -19.71
N THR A 77 -7.98 3.28 -19.90
CA THR A 77 -6.54 3.12 -20.09
C THR A 77 -5.76 3.33 -18.80
N ARG A 78 -4.56 2.75 -18.72
CA ARG A 78 -3.63 2.96 -17.60
C ARG A 78 -3.26 4.44 -17.45
N GLU A 79 -3.00 5.12 -18.56
CA GLU A 79 -2.68 6.55 -18.60
C GLU A 79 -3.81 7.39 -18.03
N ASN A 80 -5.07 7.08 -18.37
CA ASN A 80 -6.20 7.81 -17.82
C ASN A 80 -6.36 7.54 -16.31
N ARG A 81 -6.15 6.30 -15.85
CA ARG A 81 -6.14 6.00 -14.41
C ARG A 81 -5.03 6.77 -13.68
N ALA A 82 -3.85 6.86 -14.27
CA ALA A 82 -2.72 7.61 -13.72
C ALA A 82 -3.00 9.12 -13.67
N ARG A 83 -3.58 9.69 -14.74
CA ARG A 83 -3.97 11.11 -14.80
C ARG A 83 -5.03 11.45 -13.76
N VAL A 84 -6.07 10.63 -13.64
CA VAL A 84 -7.12 10.84 -12.64
C VAL A 84 -6.54 10.68 -11.23
N ALA A 85 -5.66 9.70 -10.99
CA ALA A 85 -4.94 9.62 -9.72
C ALA A 85 -4.15 10.91 -9.42
N MET A 86 -3.44 11.49 -10.38
CA MET A 86 -2.75 12.76 -10.14
C MET A 86 -3.71 13.91 -9.82
N SER A 87 -4.89 13.97 -10.45
CA SER A 87 -5.85 15.05 -10.17
C SER A 87 -6.48 14.95 -8.79
N VAL A 88 -6.67 13.73 -8.26
CA VAL A 88 -7.36 13.50 -6.97
C VAL A 88 -6.41 13.35 -5.77
N MET A 89 -5.11 13.59 -5.95
CA MET A 89 -4.08 13.35 -4.93
C MET A 89 -4.35 14.08 -3.60
N TYR A 90 -5.00 15.25 -3.64
CA TYR A 90 -5.35 16.04 -2.46
C TYR A 90 -6.85 16.09 -2.17
N ASP A 91 -7.67 15.41 -2.97
CA ASP A 91 -9.12 15.40 -2.80
C ASP A 91 -9.51 14.58 -1.56
N ASP A 92 -10.72 14.83 -1.04
CA ASP A 92 -11.34 14.10 0.07
C ASP A 92 -10.44 13.93 1.32
N ASP A 93 -9.50 14.86 1.53
CA ASP A 93 -8.55 14.84 2.66
C ASP A 93 -7.69 13.56 2.73
N ARG A 94 -7.47 12.87 1.60
CA ARG A 94 -6.72 11.60 1.55
C ARG A 94 -5.32 11.71 2.14
N LYS A 95 -4.57 12.75 1.76
CA LYS A 95 -3.24 13.03 2.33
C LYS A 95 -3.33 13.38 3.82
N GLY A 96 -4.37 14.10 4.24
CA GLY A 96 -4.56 14.47 5.64
C GLY A 96 -4.84 13.26 6.53
N GLN A 97 -5.62 12.29 6.05
CA GLN A 97 -5.83 11.00 6.73
C GLN A 97 -4.50 10.24 6.92
N ALA A 98 -3.72 10.10 5.84
CA ALA A 98 -2.41 9.48 5.87
C ALA A 98 -1.45 10.20 6.85
N THR A 99 -1.47 11.54 6.83
CA THR A 99 -0.65 12.39 7.71
C THR A 99 -1.03 12.20 9.18
N ARG A 100 -2.33 12.24 9.51
CA ARG A 100 -2.80 12.04 10.88
C ARG A 100 -2.44 10.65 11.40
N TYR A 101 -2.51 9.63 10.56
CA TYR A 101 -2.10 8.27 10.93
C TYR A 101 -0.63 8.22 11.40
N VAL A 102 0.32 8.72 10.59
CA VAL A 102 1.74 8.70 10.98
C VAL A 102 2.07 9.66 12.12
N GLN A 103 1.34 10.77 12.25
CA GLN A 103 1.45 11.67 13.40
C GLN A 103 1.00 10.98 14.70
N ASN A 104 -0.08 10.21 14.67
CA ASN A 104 -0.55 9.44 15.81
C ASN A 104 0.48 8.35 16.19
N LEU A 105 1.04 7.64 15.20
CA LEU A 105 2.14 6.71 15.45
C LEU A 105 3.34 7.40 16.09
N LYS A 106 3.69 8.60 15.63
CA LYS A 106 4.81 9.37 16.20
C LYS A 106 4.53 9.77 17.66
N GLN A 107 3.30 10.18 17.98
CA GLN A 107 2.92 10.50 19.36
C GLN A 107 3.02 9.29 20.27
N LEU A 108 2.61 8.11 19.81
CA LEU A 108 2.73 6.85 20.55
C LEU A 108 4.19 6.41 20.74
N TYR A 109 5.02 6.59 19.71
CA TYR A 109 6.45 6.31 19.78
C TYR A 109 7.18 7.25 20.75
N GLY A 110 6.81 8.53 20.74
CA GLY A 110 7.40 9.56 21.60
C GLY A 110 8.75 10.07 21.11
N ASN A 111 9.70 10.22 22.03
CA ASN A 111 10.99 10.84 21.77
C ASN A 111 11.93 9.90 21.01
N GLY A 112 12.60 10.43 20.00
CA GLY A 112 13.55 9.68 19.19
C GLY A 112 13.59 10.17 17.74
N ALA A 113 14.67 9.86 17.04
CA ALA A 113 14.80 10.12 15.61
C ALA A 113 13.85 9.22 14.82
N SER A 114 13.00 9.79 13.98
CA SER A 114 11.99 9.03 13.23
C SER A 114 11.69 9.70 11.90
N THR A 115 11.05 9.01 10.98
CA THR A 115 10.65 9.55 9.68
C THR A 115 9.20 9.18 9.42
N LEU A 116 8.35 10.19 9.22
CA LEU A 116 6.93 10.02 8.92
C LEU A 116 6.80 9.87 7.39
N CYS A 117 6.73 8.64 6.91
CA CYS A 117 6.79 8.34 5.48
C CYS A 117 5.39 8.32 4.86
N LEU A 118 5.22 9.08 3.77
CA LEU A 118 4.01 9.16 2.96
C LEU A 118 4.35 8.85 1.49
N LEU A 119 3.73 7.83 0.91
CA LEU A 119 3.96 7.40 -0.48
C LEU A 119 2.65 7.50 -1.27
N TYR A 120 2.63 8.26 -2.36
CA TYR A 120 1.48 8.32 -3.26
C TYR A 120 1.73 7.52 -4.54
N ASN A 121 0.76 6.68 -4.92
CA ASN A 121 0.82 5.95 -6.18
C ASN A 121 -0.14 6.55 -7.22
N ALA A 122 0.42 7.08 -8.31
CA ALA A 122 -0.28 7.54 -9.50
C ALA A 122 0.27 6.88 -10.78
N THR A 123 0.60 5.59 -10.71
CA THR A 123 1.16 4.82 -11.83
C THR A 123 0.11 4.23 -12.77
N GLY A 124 -1.18 4.42 -12.45
CA GLY A 124 -2.31 3.86 -13.19
C GLY A 124 -2.66 2.42 -12.77
N ASN A 125 -1.83 1.74 -11.99
CA ASN A 125 -2.06 0.41 -11.43
C ASN A 125 -1.60 0.34 -9.97
N GLY A 126 -1.89 -0.76 -9.27
CA GLY A 126 -1.29 -1.01 -7.95
C GLY A 126 0.21 -1.27 -8.05
N ILE A 127 0.97 -0.80 -7.05
CA ILE A 127 2.39 -1.15 -6.87
C ILE A 127 2.51 -2.10 -5.68
N THR A 128 3.40 -3.09 -5.77
CA THR A 128 3.47 -4.20 -4.80
C THR A 128 4.78 -4.19 -4.04
N TYR A 129 4.75 -4.41 -2.73
CA TYR A 129 5.97 -4.47 -1.92
C TYR A 129 6.89 -5.60 -2.40
N ARG A 130 8.21 -5.33 -2.46
CA ARG A 130 9.22 -6.32 -2.84
C ARG A 130 10.29 -6.52 -1.79
N ALA A 131 10.89 -5.43 -1.35
CA ALA A 131 12.06 -5.49 -0.50
C ALA A 131 12.14 -4.25 0.37
N ARG A 132 12.93 -4.36 1.45
CA ARG A 132 13.27 -3.26 2.33
C ARG A 132 14.70 -3.38 2.77
N LYS A 133 15.23 -2.26 3.26
CA LYS A 133 16.47 -2.22 4.02
C LYS A 133 16.30 -1.21 5.14
N ASP A 134 16.52 -1.68 6.37
CA ASP A 134 16.62 -0.83 7.53
C ASP A 134 18.12 -0.75 7.91
N TRP A 135 18.69 0.45 7.89
CA TRP A 135 20.09 0.67 8.28
C TRP A 135 20.16 1.05 9.75
N TRP A 136 21.31 0.76 10.39
CA TRP A 136 21.59 1.14 11.78
C TRP A 136 20.55 0.64 12.81
N ASN A 137 19.98 -0.54 12.55
CA ASN A 137 18.91 -1.17 13.34
C ASN A 137 17.62 -0.33 13.42
N GLY A 138 17.39 0.56 12.44
CA GLY A 138 16.09 1.17 12.27
C GLY A 138 14.98 0.13 12.07
N SER A 139 13.73 0.54 12.29
CA SER A 139 12.59 -0.35 12.04
C SER A 139 11.30 0.44 11.82
N LEU A 140 10.29 -0.25 11.28
CA LEU A 140 8.93 0.26 11.31
C LEU A 140 8.37 0.21 12.74
N TYR A 141 7.59 1.24 13.08
CA TYR A 141 6.81 1.31 14.31
C TYR A 141 5.32 1.28 13.99
N GLY A 142 4.57 0.37 14.60
CA GLY A 142 3.11 0.38 14.56
C GLY A 142 2.46 -0.98 14.81
N PRO A 143 1.12 -1.01 14.89
CA PRO A 143 0.35 -2.22 15.18
C PRO A 143 0.31 -3.23 14.01
N SER A 144 0.64 -2.81 12.80
CA SER A 144 0.53 -3.60 11.55
C SER A 144 1.65 -4.63 11.36
N ASN A 145 2.02 -5.34 12.44
CA ASN A 145 3.13 -6.32 12.47
C ASN A 145 4.47 -5.77 11.91
N ASN A 146 4.70 -4.46 11.98
CA ASN A 146 5.88 -3.79 11.40
C ASN A 146 6.11 -4.12 9.91
N ASN A 147 5.02 -4.22 9.13
CA ASN A 147 5.06 -4.44 7.70
C ASN A 147 4.80 -3.16 6.91
N TYR A 148 5.47 -3.06 5.75
CA TYR A 148 5.14 -2.09 4.73
C TYR A 148 3.81 -2.47 4.07
N PRO A 149 3.01 -1.50 3.59
CA PRO A 149 1.80 -1.82 2.83
C PRO A 149 2.11 -2.79 1.70
N PRO A 150 1.48 -3.98 1.64
CA PRO A 150 1.81 -4.98 0.64
C PRO A 150 1.43 -4.54 -0.78
N VAL A 151 0.37 -3.72 -0.91
CA VAL A 151 -0.06 -3.11 -2.15
C VAL A 151 -0.49 -1.67 -1.89
N ILE A 152 -0.05 -0.74 -2.72
CA ILE A 152 -0.57 0.63 -2.76
C ILE A 152 -1.34 0.76 -4.05
N PHE A 153 -2.66 0.88 -4.02
CA PHE A 153 -3.45 1.03 -5.25
C PHE A 153 -3.26 2.42 -5.87
N ASN A 154 -3.52 2.51 -7.17
CA ASN A 154 -3.49 3.79 -7.89
C ASN A 154 -4.50 4.76 -7.26
N GLY A 155 -4.07 5.99 -6.96
CA GLY A 155 -4.90 7.00 -6.29
C GLY A 155 -4.83 7.00 -4.76
N GLN A 156 -3.98 6.15 -4.16
CA GLN A 156 -3.86 6.02 -2.71
C GLN A 156 -2.56 6.60 -2.15
N TRP A 157 -2.65 7.08 -0.91
CA TRP A 157 -1.52 7.40 -0.04
C TRP A 157 -1.24 6.24 0.90
N ALA A 158 -0.06 5.65 0.85
CA ALA A 158 0.45 4.80 1.91
C ALA A 158 1.16 5.64 2.98
N ALA A 159 1.06 5.22 4.25
CA ALA A 159 1.63 5.94 5.37
C ALA A 159 2.28 4.99 6.39
N PHE A 160 3.51 5.24 6.81
CA PHE A 160 4.16 4.43 7.86
C PHE A 160 5.21 5.25 8.62
N LEU A 161 5.49 4.84 9.86
CA LEU A 161 6.52 5.46 10.69
C LEU A 161 7.75 4.55 10.72
N HIS A 162 8.90 5.08 10.30
CA HIS A 162 10.19 4.45 10.52
C HIS A 162 10.91 5.15 11.68
N VAL A 163 11.55 4.39 12.56
CA VAL A 163 12.17 4.90 13.78
C VAL A 163 13.59 4.39 13.94
N HIS A 164 14.40 5.10 14.71
CA HIS A 164 15.71 4.61 15.14
C HIS A 164 15.59 3.50 16.19
N ASP A 165 16.70 2.79 16.39
CA ASP A 165 16.83 1.76 17.42
C ASP A 165 16.81 2.38 18.84
N GLN A 166 16.03 1.80 19.74
CA GLN A 166 15.87 2.35 21.09
C GLN A 166 17.19 2.27 21.87
N GLY A 167 17.60 3.41 22.44
CA GLY A 167 18.85 3.49 23.22
C GLY A 167 20.12 3.58 22.39
N ALA A 168 20.02 3.59 21.05
CA ALA A 168 21.15 3.83 20.16
C ALA A 168 21.17 5.29 19.68
N ALA A 169 22.38 5.87 19.57
CA ALA A 169 22.60 7.18 18.97
C ALA A 169 22.62 7.09 17.42
N THR A 170 21.62 6.41 16.85
CA THR A 170 21.46 6.19 15.41
C THR A 170 20.23 6.94 14.88
N GLY A 171 20.23 7.21 13.58
CA GLY A 171 19.12 7.88 12.90
C GLY A 171 18.01 6.91 12.47
N SER A 172 16.94 7.47 11.93
CA SER A 172 15.95 6.73 11.15
C SER A 172 16.41 6.71 9.70
N VAL A 173 17.02 5.60 9.27
CA VAL A 173 17.58 5.44 7.92
C VAL A 173 17.05 4.15 7.32
N GLY A 174 16.34 4.25 6.20
CA GLY A 174 15.66 3.09 5.60
C GLY A 174 15.32 3.29 4.13
N ALA A 175 15.02 2.18 3.48
CA ALA A 175 14.55 2.13 2.10
C ALA A 175 13.48 1.07 1.92
N VAL A 176 12.55 1.33 1.01
CA VAL A 176 11.55 0.37 0.55
C VAL A 176 11.51 0.34 -0.96
N VAL A 177 11.29 -0.85 -1.50
CA VAL A 177 11.15 -1.13 -2.92
C VAL A 177 9.75 -1.63 -3.18
N TYR A 178 9.05 -0.94 -4.09
CA TYR A 178 7.81 -1.42 -4.67
C TYR A 178 8.03 -1.78 -6.12
N GLN A 179 7.39 -2.85 -6.58
CA GLN A 179 7.37 -3.22 -7.99
C GLN A 179 6.18 -2.56 -8.67
N GLY A 180 6.47 -1.84 -9.74
CA GLY A 180 5.47 -1.26 -10.63
C GLY A 180 4.87 -2.30 -11.57
N THR A 181 4.12 -1.82 -12.55
CA THR A 181 3.63 -2.64 -13.65
C THR A 181 4.20 -2.15 -14.97
N ASN A 182 4.52 -3.07 -15.87
CA ASN A 182 4.92 -2.77 -17.23
C ASN A 182 4.06 -3.57 -18.20
N GLU A 183 3.63 -2.96 -19.30
CA GLU A 183 2.78 -3.62 -20.30
C GLU A 183 3.59 -4.45 -21.29
N THR A 184 4.88 -4.14 -21.48
CA THR A 184 5.72 -4.74 -22.53
C THR A 184 7.12 -5.11 -22.05
N GLY A 185 7.26 -5.68 -20.85
CA GLY A 185 8.55 -6.12 -20.32
C GLY A 185 8.51 -6.44 -18.83
N SER A 186 9.70 -6.61 -18.24
CA SER A 186 9.82 -6.80 -16.79
C SER A 186 9.28 -5.58 -16.04
N PRO A 187 8.57 -5.79 -14.92
CA PRO A 187 8.08 -4.69 -14.11
C PRO A 187 9.24 -3.96 -13.41
N PRO A 188 9.27 -2.61 -13.43
CA PRO A 188 10.32 -1.86 -12.77
C PRO A 188 10.23 -1.98 -11.26
N ASP A 189 11.38 -1.99 -10.60
CA ASP A 189 11.45 -1.80 -9.16
C ASP A 189 11.66 -0.30 -8.85
N LEU A 190 10.85 0.21 -7.92
CA LEU A 190 10.67 1.61 -7.56
C LEU A 190 11.20 1.78 -6.12
N LEU A 191 12.46 2.18 -5.99
CA LEU A 191 13.11 2.39 -4.71
C LEU A 191 12.87 3.81 -4.20
N VAL A 192 12.49 3.93 -2.93
CA VAL A 192 12.49 5.18 -2.17
C VAL A 192 13.23 4.98 -0.86
N ALA A 193 14.04 5.96 -0.47
CA ALA A 193 14.89 5.91 0.70
C ALA A 193 14.95 7.27 1.42
N TRP A 194 15.13 7.20 2.73
CA TRP A 194 15.15 8.35 3.63
C TRP A 194 16.29 8.23 4.64
N SER A 195 16.82 9.38 5.05
CA SER A 195 17.74 9.49 6.17
C SER A 195 17.33 10.65 7.08
N THR A 196 17.03 10.34 8.33
CA THR A 196 16.90 11.30 9.43
C THR A 196 18.01 11.01 10.45
N PRO A 197 19.19 11.63 10.31
CA PRO A 197 20.33 11.36 11.18
C PRO A 197 20.05 11.74 12.64
N TRP A 198 20.73 11.05 13.56
CA TRP A 198 20.70 11.39 14.99
C TRP A 198 21.38 12.74 15.26
N SER A 199 22.56 12.94 14.69
CA SER A 199 23.34 14.17 14.85
C SER A 199 22.81 15.27 13.94
N GLN A 200 22.52 16.42 14.53
CA GLN A 200 22.07 17.63 13.83
C GLN A 200 23.16 18.28 12.97
N VAL A 201 24.39 17.78 13.01
CA VAL A 201 25.47 18.17 12.10
C VAL A 201 25.19 17.67 10.67
N TYR A 202 24.47 16.56 10.54
CA TYR A 202 24.04 16.02 9.26
C TYR A 202 22.63 16.50 8.92
N SER A 203 22.37 16.73 7.62
CA SER A 203 21.05 17.07 7.13
C SER A 203 20.22 15.82 6.84
N ASN A 204 18.90 15.97 6.90
CA ASN A 204 17.99 14.94 6.40
C ASN A 204 18.17 14.80 4.89
N THR A 205 18.10 13.56 4.40
CA THR A 205 18.23 13.28 2.96
C THR A 205 17.11 12.39 2.45
N ALA A 206 16.79 12.57 1.18
CA ALA A 206 15.81 11.79 0.43
C ALA A 206 16.47 11.26 -0.85
N TYR A 207 16.16 10.02 -1.21
CA TYR A 207 16.65 9.40 -2.43
C TYR A 207 15.61 8.48 -3.06
N CYS A 208 15.63 8.38 -4.39
CA CYS A 208 14.85 7.39 -5.11
C CYS A 208 15.57 6.94 -6.37
N GLN A 209 15.30 5.72 -6.80
CA GLN A 209 15.83 5.18 -8.04
C GLN A 209 14.83 4.21 -8.66
N ILE A 210 14.72 4.24 -9.98
CA ILE A 210 13.98 3.26 -10.77
C ILE A 210 15.01 2.30 -11.38
N GLY A 211 14.81 1.01 -11.19
CA GLY A 211 15.71 -0.05 -11.65
C GLY A 211 14.95 -1.25 -12.21
N ASP A 212 15.70 -2.21 -12.74
CA ASP A 212 15.15 -3.47 -13.21
C ASP A 212 14.69 -4.35 -12.04
N THR A 213 13.86 -5.35 -12.35
CA THR A 213 13.36 -6.31 -11.37
C THR A 213 14.50 -6.98 -10.61
N ASP A 214 14.40 -7.01 -9.27
CA ASP A 214 15.35 -7.63 -8.35
C ASP A 214 16.78 -7.03 -8.38
N PHE A 215 16.95 -5.86 -9.02
CA PHE A 215 18.24 -5.18 -9.16
C PHE A 215 18.90 -4.84 -7.80
N TRP A 216 18.13 -4.67 -6.73
CA TRP A 216 18.64 -4.18 -5.45
C TRP A 216 19.31 -5.25 -4.59
N ALA A 217 19.19 -6.53 -4.96
CA ALA A 217 19.87 -7.61 -4.27
C ALA A 217 21.39 -7.44 -4.36
N GLY A 218 22.02 -7.02 -3.25
CA GLY A 218 23.47 -6.78 -3.16
C GLY A 218 23.92 -5.33 -3.38
N HIS A 219 23.01 -4.39 -3.66
CA HIS A 219 23.36 -2.97 -3.92
C HIS A 219 23.01 -2.03 -2.76
N TRP A 220 22.66 -2.56 -1.59
CA TRP A 220 22.22 -1.74 -0.45
C TRP A 220 23.28 -0.76 0.05
N ASP A 221 24.56 -1.15 0.07
CA ASP A 221 25.65 -0.27 0.53
C ASP A 221 25.85 0.90 -0.45
N GLU A 222 25.71 0.67 -1.75
CA GLU A 222 25.75 1.72 -2.76
C GLU A 222 24.56 2.68 -2.62
N ILE A 223 23.37 2.15 -2.31
CA ILE A 223 22.17 2.97 -2.07
C ILE A 223 22.37 3.85 -0.84
N GLU A 224 22.92 3.31 0.26
CA GLU A 224 23.19 4.09 1.47
C GLU A 224 24.17 5.22 1.20
N GLN A 225 25.25 4.93 0.45
CA GLN A 225 26.25 5.94 0.10
C GLN A 225 25.64 7.05 -0.77
N LYS A 226 24.82 6.69 -1.77
CA LYS A 226 24.09 7.65 -2.60
C LYS A 226 23.14 8.50 -1.75
N LEU A 227 22.33 7.87 -0.90
CA LEU A 227 21.42 8.54 0.03
C LEU A 227 22.16 9.53 0.95
N GLY A 228 23.35 9.18 1.45
CA GLY A 228 24.17 10.07 2.28
C GLY A 228 24.73 11.28 1.53
N SER A 229 24.79 11.21 0.19
CA SER A 229 25.29 12.27 -0.68
C SER A 229 24.20 13.16 -1.30
N THR A 230 22.92 12.84 -1.09
CA THR A 230 21.81 13.63 -1.62
C THR A 230 21.39 14.76 -0.68
N GLY A 231 20.42 15.56 -1.10
CA GLY A 231 19.82 16.62 -0.29
C GLY A 231 18.42 16.27 0.21
N TYR A 232 17.67 17.31 0.57
CA TYR A 232 16.28 17.19 1.04
C TYR A 232 15.29 16.68 -0.02
N SER A 233 15.68 16.60 -1.28
CA SER A 233 14.86 16.07 -2.36
C SER A 233 15.69 15.41 -3.44
N TRP A 234 15.05 14.52 -4.18
CA TRP A 234 15.62 13.83 -5.33
C TRP A 234 14.49 13.43 -6.30
N ASN A 235 14.84 13.18 -7.56
CA ASN A 235 13.90 12.58 -8.51
C ASN A 235 14.60 11.54 -9.38
N SER A 236 13.81 10.62 -9.93
CA SER A 236 14.27 9.62 -10.90
C SER A 236 13.22 9.46 -11.99
N THR A 237 13.66 9.37 -13.23
CA THR A 237 12.81 9.11 -14.40
C THR A 237 13.41 7.96 -15.20
N ALA A 238 12.69 6.85 -15.30
CA ALA A 238 13.06 5.70 -16.13
C ALA A 238 11.85 4.79 -16.36
N GLN A 239 11.90 3.95 -17.40
CA GLN A 239 10.90 2.90 -17.63
C GLN A 239 9.43 3.40 -17.59
N ARG A 240 9.17 4.60 -18.12
CA ARG A 240 7.85 5.30 -18.09
C ARG A 240 7.33 5.68 -16.69
N HIS A 241 8.18 5.65 -15.67
CA HIS A 241 7.85 6.09 -14.32
C HIS A 241 8.67 7.34 -13.96
N VAL A 242 8.09 8.16 -13.11
CA VAL A 242 8.81 9.22 -12.39
C VAL A 242 8.57 9.02 -10.91
N ILE A 243 9.62 9.16 -10.12
CA ILE A 243 9.54 9.22 -8.67
C ILE A 243 10.09 10.57 -8.25
N ASP A 244 9.30 11.33 -7.50
CA ASP A 244 9.70 12.58 -6.86
C ASP A 244 9.68 12.36 -5.34
N VAL A 245 10.82 12.53 -4.66
CA VAL A 245 10.93 12.40 -3.21
C VAL A 245 11.41 13.67 -2.55
N GLN A 246 10.93 13.90 -1.33
CA GLN A 246 11.35 15.01 -0.48
C GLN A 246 11.26 14.64 1.00
N THR A 247 12.11 15.25 1.82
CA THR A 247 12.04 15.19 3.27
C THR A 247 12.12 16.58 3.88
N GLU A 248 11.43 16.78 4.99
CA GLU A 248 11.49 18.02 5.77
C GLU A 248 12.72 18.07 6.69
N ARG A 249 12.86 19.17 7.43
CA ARG A 249 13.87 19.35 8.48
C ARG A 249 13.37 18.82 9.83
N GLY A 250 14.30 18.65 10.77
CA GLY A 250 14.02 18.24 12.14
C GLY A 250 14.32 16.77 12.40
N THR A 251 14.10 16.34 13.64
CA THR A 251 14.39 14.97 14.10
C THR A 251 13.25 13.99 13.84
N SER A 252 12.12 14.47 13.33
CA SER A 252 10.95 13.68 12.98
C SER A 252 10.26 14.23 11.73
N PRO A 253 10.99 14.37 10.61
CA PRO A 253 10.46 15.01 9.41
C PRO A 253 9.41 14.14 8.73
N THR A 254 8.54 14.80 7.95
CA THR A 254 7.75 14.12 6.93
C THR A 254 8.64 13.81 5.73
N PHE A 255 8.66 12.56 5.30
CA PHE A 255 9.18 12.12 4.01
C PHE A 255 8.00 11.87 3.07
N THR A 256 8.03 12.47 1.88
CA THR A 256 6.99 12.29 0.87
C THR A 256 7.60 11.74 -0.40
N ALA A 257 6.98 10.70 -0.96
CA ALA A 257 7.28 10.19 -2.29
C ALA A 257 6.01 10.22 -3.16
N VAL A 258 6.14 10.71 -4.38
CA VAL A 258 5.09 10.64 -5.40
C VAL A 258 5.61 9.81 -6.57
N ILE A 259 4.95 8.68 -6.83
CA ILE A 259 5.32 7.73 -7.87
C ILE A 259 4.27 7.85 -8.97
N ARG A 260 4.65 8.25 -10.19
CA ARG A 260 3.71 8.56 -11.27
C ARG A 260 4.13 7.98 -12.60
N LEU A 261 3.15 7.73 -13.47
CA LEU A 261 3.38 7.34 -14.85
C LEU A 261 3.72 8.58 -15.70
N ILE A 262 4.63 8.43 -16.66
CA ILE A 262 4.81 9.40 -17.74
C ILE A 262 3.63 9.25 -18.70
N THR A 263 2.70 10.18 -18.65
CA THR A 263 1.58 10.23 -19.60
C THR A 263 1.95 11.20 -20.71
N SER A 264 1.96 10.75 -21.96
CA SER A 264 2.05 11.65 -23.12
C SER A 264 0.89 12.64 -23.06
N SER A 265 1.13 13.93 -23.29
CA SER A 265 0.06 14.91 -23.50
C SER A 265 -0.85 14.41 -24.62
N VAL A 266 -2.17 14.43 -24.40
CA VAL A 266 -3.11 14.22 -25.52
C VAL A 266 -3.27 15.61 -26.11
N GLU A 267 -2.87 15.78 -27.38
CA GLU A 267 -3.15 16.97 -28.19
C GLU A 267 -4.65 17.19 -28.33
#